data_AF-A0A0Q8W9A8-F1
#
_entry.id   AF-A0A0Q8W9A8-F1
#
_cell.length_a   1.000
_cell.length_b   1.000
_cell.length_c   1.000
_cell.angle_alpha   90.00
_cell.angle_beta   90.00
_cell.angle_gamma   90.00
#
_symmetry.space_group_name_H-M   'P 1'
#
loop_
_entity.id
_entity.type
_entity.pdbx_description
1 polymer ?
#
loop_
_entity_poly.entity_id
_entity_poly.type
_entity_poly.pdbx_seq_one_letter_code
_entity_poly.pdbx_strand_id
1 'polypeptide(L)'
;MGVNYDAFNSWARNYFQITNDSWNPWGVGDPNDKSRPYGKTLNAIFLIGYALSDDMNRQWHSLEDYESLAAGPNNRFHDHNYKRRLVQVQPEASASGSRIDMFCPLFAQGSISNFASHRAGVLIHEAWHHWQYKYNFNSTHPTGGASTWSQGDKYYFHGVGAYAFGHLHAYNTNPAQLRFHSPYQVEAEFFADLAELSRPQVPTIVTQTARSHGNILLANAFVNTVAYRIGDPRPW
;
A
#
# COMPACT_ATOMS: atom_id res chain seq x y z
N MET A 1 -21.24 1.69 10.77
CA MET A 1 -21.94 0.96 9.68
C MET A 1 -21.26 -0.38 9.52
N GLY A 2 -22.00 -1.48 9.60
CA GLY A 2 -21.46 -2.80 9.27
C GLY A 2 -21.47 -2.99 7.75
N VAL A 3 -20.31 -3.29 7.17
CA VAL A 3 -20.22 -3.63 5.74
C VAL A 3 -20.67 -5.08 5.58
N ASN A 4 -21.67 -5.33 4.73
CA ASN A 4 -22.09 -6.69 4.40
C ASN A 4 -20.92 -7.41 3.69
N TYR A 5 -20.55 -8.60 4.17
CA TYR A 5 -19.36 -9.29 3.67
C TYR A 5 -19.45 -9.67 2.20
N ASP A 6 -20.59 -10.18 1.73
CA ASP A 6 -20.77 -10.58 0.34
C ASP A 6 -20.75 -9.37 -0.60
N ALA A 7 -21.36 -8.26 -0.17
CA ALA A 7 -21.28 -6.98 -0.88
C ALA A 7 -19.84 -6.46 -0.93
N PHE A 8 -19.11 -6.53 0.19
CA PHE A 8 -17.70 -6.16 0.24
C PHE A 8 -16.85 -7.03 -0.68
N ASN A 9 -16.99 -8.35 -0.62
CA ASN A 9 -16.24 -9.29 -1.44
C ASN A 9 -16.51 -9.05 -2.93
N SER A 10 -17.79 -8.86 -3.31
CA SER A 10 -18.16 -8.54 -4.69
C SER A 10 -17.54 -7.23 -5.16
N TRP A 11 -17.62 -6.17 -4.35
CA TRP A 11 -16.98 -4.88 -4.65
C TRP A 11 -15.47 -5.02 -4.75
N ALA A 12 -14.81 -5.59 -3.74
CA ALA A 12 -13.36 -5.75 -3.68
C ALA A 12 -12.85 -6.56 -4.86
N ARG A 13 -13.54 -7.65 -5.19
CA ARG A 13 -13.22 -8.51 -6.33
C ARG A 13 -13.18 -7.72 -7.63
N ASN A 14 -14.23 -6.96 -7.91
CA ASN A 14 -14.39 -6.24 -9.16
C ASN A 14 -13.54 -4.96 -9.21
N TYR A 15 -13.51 -4.19 -8.13
CA TYR A 15 -12.84 -2.90 -8.08
C TYR A 15 -11.31 -3.07 -8.04
N PHE A 16 -10.78 -3.99 -7.24
CA PHE A 16 -9.33 -4.28 -7.18
C PHE A 16 -8.89 -5.33 -8.20
N GLN A 17 -9.80 -5.87 -9.02
CA GLN A 17 -9.51 -6.82 -10.11
C GLN A 17 -8.71 -8.06 -9.63
N ILE A 18 -9.15 -8.66 -8.52
CA ILE A 18 -8.71 -10.00 -8.06
C ILE A 18 -9.59 -11.10 -8.70
N THR A 19 -9.84 -10.98 -10.01
CA THR A 19 -10.86 -11.75 -10.75
C THR A 19 -10.31 -12.95 -11.51
N ASN A 20 -9.01 -12.97 -11.81
CA ASN A 20 -8.41 -13.99 -12.67
C ASN A 20 -8.28 -15.37 -11.99
N ASP A 21 -8.12 -16.40 -12.82
CA ASP A 21 -8.09 -17.81 -12.40
C ASP A 21 -6.93 -18.18 -11.48
N SER A 22 -5.92 -17.33 -11.36
CA SER A 22 -4.83 -17.61 -10.43
C SER A 22 -5.33 -17.74 -8.99
N TRP A 23 -6.46 -17.11 -8.64
CA TRP A 23 -7.06 -17.17 -7.31
C TRP A 23 -7.86 -18.45 -7.03
N ASN A 24 -8.20 -19.24 -8.06
CA ASN A 24 -9.00 -20.48 -7.95
C ASN A 24 -8.45 -21.45 -6.89
N PRO A 25 -7.15 -21.81 -6.91
CA PRO A 25 -6.57 -22.71 -5.91
C PRO A 25 -6.42 -22.08 -4.51
N TRP A 26 -6.56 -20.75 -4.39
CA TRP A 26 -6.18 -19.99 -3.19
C TRP A 26 -7.37 -19.49 -2.38
N GLY A 27 -8.52 -20.15 -2.50
CA GLY A 27 -9.69 -19.89 -1.66
C GLY A 27 -10.68 -18.89 -2.25
N VAL A 28 -10.62 -18.56 -3.53
CA VAL A 28 -11.63 -17.68 -4.15
C VAL A 28 -13.04 -18.28 -4.15
N GLY A 29 -13.14 -19.62 -4.21
CA GLY A 29 -14.41 -20.33 -4.11
C GLY A 29 -14.98 -20.40 -2.69
N ASP A 30 -14.16 -20.09 -1.67
CA ASP A 30 -14.58 -19.90 -0.30
C ASP A 30 -13.94 -18.61 0.25
N PRO A 31 -14.44 -17.44 -0.19
CA PRO A 31 -13.83 -16.17 0.19
C PRO A 31 -13.89 -15.92 1.70
N ASN A 32 -14.75 -16.61 2.44
CA ASN A 32 -14.87 -16.50 3.89
C ASN A 32 -13.70 -17.16 4.64
N ASP A 33 -12.94 -18.05 3.99
CA ASP A 33 -11.77 -18.69 4.58
C ASP A 33 -10.59 -17.69 4.67
N LYS A 34 -10.53 -16.99 5.80
CA LYS A 34 -9.47 -16.03 6.15
C LYS A 34 -8.08 -16.67 6.32
N SER A 35 -7.99 -18.00 6.36
CA SER A 35 -6.70 -18.71 6.39
C SER A 35 -6.05 -18.79 5.00
N ARG A 36 -6.84 -18.66 3.94
CA ARG A 36 -6.39 -18.77 2.55
C ARG A 36 -5.88 -17.44 1.99
N PRO A 37 -4.98 -17.45 0.99
CA PRO A 37 -4.47 -16.22 0.40
C PRO A 37 -5.56 -15.27 -0.11
N TYR A 38 -6.66 -15.78 -0.70
CA TYR A 38 -7.76 -14.92 -1.17
C TYR A 38 -8.41 -14.14 -0.01
N GLY A 39 -8.85 -14.82 1.06
CA GLY A 39 -9.40 -14.17 2.24
C GLY A 39 -8.41 -13.23 2.94
N LYS A 40 -7.12 -13.58 2.95
CA LYS A 40 -6.04 -12.70 3.45
C LYS A 40 -5.86 -11.43 2.62
N THR A 41 -6.03 -11.51 1.30
CA THR A 41 -6.02 -10.35 0.38
C THR A 41 -7.26 -9.48 0.58
N LEU A 42 -8.44 -10.08 0.77
CA LEU A 42 -9.66 -9.35 1.09
C LEU A 42 -9.52 -8.54 2.38
N ASN A 43 -8.90 -9.11 3.42
CA ASN A 43 -8.61 -8.35 4.66
C ASN A 43 -7.69 -7.15 4.41
N ALA A 44 -6.70 -7.27 3.52
CA ALA A 44 -5.82 -6.16 3.17
C ALA A 44 -6.58 -5.05 2.40
N ILE A 45 -7.39 -5.45 1.42
CA ILE A 45 -8.25 -4.53 0.65
C ILE A 45 -9.25 -3.81 1.56
N PHE A 46 -9.78 -4.48 2.58
CA PHE A 46 -10.65 -3.84 3.56
C PHE A 46 -9.94 -2.68 4.27
N LEU A 47 -8.66 -2.83 4.58
CA LEU A 47 -7.90 -1.75 5.21
C LEU A 47 -7.69 -0.58 4.24
N ILE A 48 -7.41 -0.86 2.97
CA ILE A 48 -7.23 0.17 1.95
C ILE A 48 -8.52 0.96 1.71
N GLY A 49 -9.68 0.30 1.61
CA GLY A 49 -10.94 0.95 1.23
C GLY A 49 -11.83 1.42 2.38
N TYR A 50 -11.60 0.95 3.62
CA TYR A 50 -12.53 1.22 4.73
C TYR A 50 -11.88 1.57 6.07
N ALA A 51 -10.56 1.43 6.24
CA ALA A 51 -9.96 1.64 7.56
C ALA A 51 -9.84 3.10 7.97
N LEU A 52 -9.83 4.07 7.05
CA LEU A 52 -9.58 5.47 7.37
C LEU A 52 -10.88 6.30 7.37
N SER A 53 -10.96 7.28 8.25
CA SER A 53 -11.91 8.40 8.14
C SER A 53 -11.11 9.61 7.70
N ASP A 54 -11.45 10.17 6.54
CA ASP A 54 -10.72 11.30 5.98
C ASP A 54 -10.59 12.46 6.99
N ASP A 55 -9.36 12.91 7.21
CA ASP A 55 -8.97 14.01 8.09
C ASP A 55 -7.82 14.78 7.44
N MET A 56 -8.19 15.78 6.64
CA MET A 56 -7.25 16.63 5.90
C MET A 56 -6.26 17.40 6.78
N ASN A 57 -6.51 17.49 8.10
CA ASN A 57 -5.62 18.17 9.04
C ASN A 57 -4.62 17.21 9.68
N ARG A 58 -4.65 15.92 9.38
CA ARG A 58 -3.72 14.98 10.04
C ARG A 58 -3.19 13.94 9.10
N GLN A 59 -3.98 13.44 8.17
CA GLN A 59 -3.57 12.37 7.25
C GLN A 59 -2.61 12.83 6.18
N TRP A 60 -1.68 11.96 5.81
CA TRP A 60 -0.77 12.21 4.69
C TRP A 60 -1.56 12.28 3.38
N HIS A 61 -2.45 11.30 3.17
CA HIS A 61 -3.27 11.21 1.97
C HIS A 61 -4.70 10.80 2.29
N SER A 62 -5.61 11.02 1.34
CA SER A 62 -7.01 10.62 1.50
C SER A 62 -7.20 9.11 1.39
N LEU A 63 -8.30 8.60 1.95
CA LEU A 63 -8.74 7.23 1.72
C LEU A 63 -8.88 6.94 0.22
N GLU A 64 -9.44 7.88 -0.53
CA GLU A 64 -9.67 7.74 -1.97
C GLU A 64 -8.35 7.74 -2.78
N ASP A 65 -7.30 8.41 -2.31
CA ASP A 65 -5.96 8.29 -2.89
C ASP A 65 -5.43 6.85 -2.75
N TYR A 66 -5.47 6.28 -1.55
CA TYR A 66 -5.00 4.91 -1.33
C TYR A 66 -5.85 3.86 -2.05
N GLU A 67 -7.17 4.02 -2.04
CA GLU A 67 -8.10 3.16 -2.76
C GLU A 67 -7.88 3.22 -4.27
N SER A 68 -7.84 4.43 -4.84
CA SER A 68 -7.62 4.62 -6.27
C SER A 68 -6.24 4.17 -6.70
N LEU A 69 -5.21 4.41 -5.89
CA LEU A 69 -3.85 3.95 -6.18
C LEU A 69 -3.80 2.43 -6.35
N ALA A 70 -4.46 1.68 -5.49
CA ALA A 70 -4.49 0.22 -5.57
C ALA A 70 -5.64 -0.34 -6.42
N ALA A 71 -6.45 0.49 -7.07
CA ALA A 71 -7.60 0.06 -7.85
C ALA A 71 -7.19 -0.77 -9.08
N GLY A 72 -8.17 -1.41 -9.71
CA GLY A 72 -7.99 -2.16 -10.94
C GLY A 72 -8.24 -1.37 -12.23
N PRO A 73 -9.34 -0.61 -12.34
CA PRO A 73 -9.60 0.24 -13.50
C PRO A 73 -8.50 1.30 -13.75
N ASN A 74 -8.34 1.72 -15.00
CA ASN A 74 -7.51 2.87 -15.35
C ASN A 74 -8.03 4.13 -14.63
N ASN A 75 -7.11 4.88 -14.03
CA ASN A 75 -7.40 6.12 -13.34
C ASN A 75 -6.19 7.08 -13.42
N ARG A 76 -6.18 8.11 -12.58
CA ARG A 76 -5.08 9.09 -12.51
C ARG A 76 -3.77 8.54 -11.91
N PHE A 77 -3.76 7.34 -11.34
CA PHE A 77 -2.56 6.73 -10.80
C PHE A 77 -1.93 5.80 -11.80
N HIS A 78 -2.71 4.90 -12.40
CA HIS A 78 -2.16 3.85 -13.26
C HIS A 78 -3.09 3.54 -14.43
N ASP A 79 -2.60 2.80 -15.41
CA ASP A 79 -3.46 2.12 -16.39
C ASP A 79 -4.11 0.88 -15.73
N HIS A 80 -4.74 -0.01 -16.49
CA HIS A 80 -5.38 -1.18 -15.86
C HIS A 80 -4.39 -2.01 -15.03
N ASN A 81 -4.77 -2.38 -13.80
CA ASN A 81 -3.92 -3.08 -12.83
C ASN A 81 -4.67 -4.21 -12.11
N TYR A 82 -4.62 -5.44 -12.63
CA TYR A 82 -5.21 -6.59 -11.95
C TYR A 82 -4.25 -7.26 -10.96
N LYS A 83 -4.78 -7.99 -9.98
CA LYS A 83 -3.96 -8.63 -8.93
C LYS A 83 -3.97 -10.13 -9.17
N ARG A 84 -2.79 -10.75 -9.20
CA ARG A 84 -2.60 -12.18 -9.51
C ARG A 84 -1.81 -12.86 -8.40
N ARG A 85 -2.11 -14.12 -8.13
CA ARG A 85 -1.41 -14.94 -7.16
C ARG A 85 -0.51 -15.96 -7.86
N LEU A 86 0.80 -15.97 -7.56
CA LEU A 86 1.76 -16.89 -8.16
C LEU A 86 2.55 -17.71 -7.14
N VAL A 87 2.86 -18.96 -7.48
CA VAL A 87 3.74 -19.80 -6.63
C VAL A 87 5.19 -19.49 -6.94
N GLN A 88 5.73 -18.48 -6.27
CA GLN A 88 7.15 -18.14 -6.26
C GLN A 88 7.61 -17.85 -4.84
N VAL A 89 8.89 -18.09 -4.56
CA VAL A 89 9.49 -18.04 -3.22
C VAL A 89 10.01 -16.67 -2.82
N GLN A 90 10.25 -15.77 -3.77
CA GLN A 90 10.60 -14.35 -3.60
C GLN A 90 10.33 -13.61 -4.93
N PRO A 91 10.07 -12.29 -4.93
CA PRO A 91 9.86 -11.39 -3.77
C PRO A 91 8.50 -11.63 -3.05
N GLU A 92 8.01 -10.72 -2.19
CA GLU A 92 6.66 -10.78 -1.59
C GLU A 92 5.56 -10.43 -2.60
N ALA A 93 5.78 -9.38 -3.38
CA ALA A 93 4.97 -9.00 -4.52
C ALA A 93 5.85 -8.29 -5.56
N SER A 94 5.31 -8.06 -6.75
CA SER A 94 5.96 -7.23 -7.77
C SER A 94 4.95 -6.62 -8.73
N ALA A 95 5.10 -5.34 -9.04
CA ALA A 95 4.45 -4.70 -10.18
C ALA A 95 5.06 -5.17 -11.50
N SER A 96 4.23 -5.53 -12.48
CA SER A 96 4.69 -5.94 -13.81
C SER A 96 3.63 -5.72 -14.87
N GLY A 97 3.92 -4.88 -15.88
CA GLY A 97 2.95 -4.57 -16.94
C GLY A 97 1.65 -4.01 -16.34
N SER A 98 0.52 -4.68 -16.60
CA SER A 98 -0.81 -4.28 -16.11
C SER A 98 -1.28 -5.04 -14.87
N ARG A 99 -0.35 -5.45 -13.99
CA ARG A 99 -0.69 -6.26 -12.80
C ARG A 99 0.26 -6.09 -11.63
N ILE A 100 -0.24 -6.52 -10.47
CA ILE A 100 0.57 -6.85 -9.28
C ILE A 100 0.55 -8.37 -9.11
N ASP A 101 1.72 -8.98 -9.18
CA ASP A 101 1.94 -10.39 -8.86
C ASP A 101 2.22 -10.53 -7.36
N MET A 102 1.40 -11.30 -6.65
CA MET A 102 1.51 -11.56 -5.21
C MET A 102 2.08 -12.98 -5.00
N PHE A 103 3.11 -13.12 -4.17
CA PHE A 103 3.91 -14.34 -4.02
C PHE A 103 3.74 -15.05 -2.66
N CYS A 104 4.31 -16.25 -2.51
CA CYS A 104 4.15 -17.07 -1.30
C CYS A 104 4.58 -16.39 -0.01
N PRO A 105 5.71 -15.65 0.03
CA PRO A 105 6.15 -14.97 1.24
C PRO A 105 5.10 -14.03 1.82
N LEU A 106 4.28 -13.39 0.99
CA LEU A 106 3.24 -12.44 1.43
C LEU A 106 2.13 -13.07 2.29
N PHE A 107 2.03 -14.40 2.29
CA PHE A 107 0.99 -15.15 3.02
C PHE A 107 1.57 -16.15 4.03
N ALA A 108 2.89 -16.13 4.23
CA ALA A 108 3.61 -17.06 5.09
C ALA A 108 3.17 -16.95 6.56
N GLN A 109 2.69 -18.06 7.13
CA GLN A 109 2.25 -18.08 8.53
C GLN A 109 3.43 -17.84 9.48
N GLY A 110 3.20 -17.07 10.54
CA GLY A 110 4.24 -16.69 11.51
C GLY A 110 5.23 -15.62 11.02
N SER A 111 5.13 -15.19 9.77
CA SER A 111 5.89 -14.06 9.23
C SER A 111 5.17 -12.73 9.48
N ILE A 112 5.92 -11.63 9.51
CA ILE A 112 5.40 -10.26 9.50
C ILE A 112 4.44 -10.02 8.33
N SER A 113 4.69 -10.66 7.20
CA SER A 113 3.84 -10.60 6.01
C SER A 113 2.44 -11.18 6.22
N ASN A 114 2.24 -11.97 7.28
CA ASN A 114 0.93 -12.51 7.61
C ASN A 114 -0.03 -11.47 8.21
N PHE A 115 0.45 -10.30 8.64
CA PHE A 115 -0.42 -9.23 9.12
C PHE A 115 -1.19 -8.55 7.98
N ALA A 116 -2.48 -8.26 8.21
CA ALA A 116 -3.31 -7.62 7.21
C ALA A 116 -2.82 -6.20 6.85
N SER A 117 -2.31 -5.46 7.84
CA SER A 117 -1.68 -4.16 7.61
C SER A 117 -0.52 -4.29 6.63
N HIS A 118 0.41 -5.22 6.88
CA HIS A 118 1.58 -5.44 6.03
C HIS A 118 1.19 -5.69 4.57
N ARG A 119 0.25 -6.62 4.34
CA ARG A 119 -0.25 -6.89 2.98
C ARG A 119 -0.89 -5.67 2.31
N ALA A 120 -1.61 -4.85 3.07
CA ALA A 120 -2.18 -3.62 2.56
C ALA A 120 -1.06 -2.63 2.16
N GLY A 121 -0.05 -2.46 3.00
CA GLY A 121 1.14 -1.64 2.71
C GLY A 121 1.87 -2.10 1.45
N VAL A 122 2.15 -3.41 1.33
CA VAL A 122 2.78 -3.99 0.12
C VAL A 122 1.92 -3.75 -1.12
N LEU A 123 0.60 -3.87 -1.04
CA LEU A 123 -0.26 -3.54 -2.19
C LEU A 123 -0.19 -2.07 -2.59
N ILE A 124 -0.12 -1.15 -1.62
CA ILE A 124 0.07 0.29 -1.86
C ILE A 124 1.45 0.56 -2.48
N HIS A 125 2.50 -0.09 -1.97
CA HIS A 125 3.85 -0.04 -2.49
C HIS A 125 3.90 -0.44 -3.98
N GLU A 126 3.44 -1.65 -4.29
CA GLU A 126 3.47 -2.17 -5.66
C GLU A 126 2.55 -1.37 -6.60
N ALA A 127 1.46 -0.83 -6.07
CA ALA A 127 0.60 0.07 -6.83
C ALA A 127 1.31 1.38 -7.20
N TRP A 128 2.19 1.91 -6.35
CA TRP A 128 2.98 3.09 -6.66
C TRP A 128 3.96 2.88 -7.82
N HIS A 129 4.49 1.67 -7.99
CA HIS A 129 5.27 1.35 -9.20
C HIS A 129 4.45 1.50 -10.49
N HIS A 130 3.14 1.21 -10.47
CA HIS A 130 2.28 1.47 -11.63
C HIS A 130 2.08 2.96 -11.91
N TRP A 131 2.08 3.80 -10.86
CA TRP A 131 2.14 5.24 -11.04
C TRP A 131 3.42 5.68 -11.75
N GLN A 132 4.57 5.12 -11.35
CA GLN A 132 5.83 5.39 -12.03
C GLN A 132 5.78 4.99 -13.51
N TYR A 133 5.19 3.84 -13.82
CA TYR A 133 5.01 3.40 -15.22
C TYR A 133 4.11 4.34 -16.02
N LYS A 134 2.95 4.74 -15.50
CA LYS A 134 2.00 5.63 -16.21
C LYS A 134 2.64 6.98 -16.54
N TYR A 135 3.39 7.55 -15.61
CA TYR A 135 4.01 8.86 -15.76
C TYR A 135 5.44 8.81 -16.34
N ASN A 136 5.86 7.64 -16.83
CA ASN A 136 7.21 7.40 -17.36
C ASN A 136 8.31 7.90 -16.41
N PHE A 137 8.07 7.76 -15.10
CA PHE A 137 8.98 8.19 -14.08
C PHE A 137 10.03 7.10 -13.88
N ASN A 138 11.22 7.33 -14.42
CA ASN A 138 12.30 6.36 -14.33
C ASN A 138 12.87 6.30 -12.90
N SER A 139 12.69 5.15 -12.26
CA SER A 139 13.35 4.74 -11.02
C SER A 139 14.84 4.41 -11.23
N THR A 140 15.58 5.20 -12.03
CA THR A 140 17.06 5.20 -12.11
C THR A 140 17.65 6.59 -11.93
N HIS A 141 16.85 7.59 -11.51
CA HIS A 141 17.37 8.67 -10.63
C HIS A 141 17.99 8.03 -9.37
N PRO A 142 18.65 8.69 -8.40
CA PRO A 142 19.09 7.96 -7.20
C PRO A 142 17.85 7.41 -6.47
N THR A 143 17.55 6.15 -6.73
CA THR A 143 16.29 5.45 -6.60
C THR A 143 16.68 4.13 -5.95
N GLY A 144 15.97 3.75 -4.91
CA GLY A 144 14.56 3.44 -5.12
C GLY A 144 14.31 1.93 -5.26
N GLY A 145 15.28 1.09 -4.92
CA GLY A 145 15.22 -0.35 -5.16
C GLY A 145 16.25 -1.06 -4.29
N ALA A 146 15.89 -1.31 -3.04
CA ALA A 146 16.70 -2.11 -2.14
C ALA A 146 16.78 -3.55 -2.64
N SER A 147 17.91 -3.96 -3.24
CA SER A 147 18.24 -5.40 -3.31
C SER A 147 18.72 -5.94 -1.94
N THR A 148 19.05 -5.04 -1.02
CA THR A 148 19.39 -5.26 0.39
C THR A 148 18.84 -4.10 1.22
N TRP A 149 18.64 -4.29 2.53
CA TRP A 149 18.20 -3.27 3.53
C TRP A 149 19.15 -2.04 3.66
N SER A 150 20.04 -1.83 2.70
CA SER A 150 21.00 -0.73 2.60
C SER A 150 21.09 -0.13 1.18
N GLN A 151 20.18 -0.52 0.27
CA GLN A 151 20.06 0.01 -1.11
C GLN A 151 18.69 0.66 -1.36
N GLY A 152 18.06 1.15 -0.30
CA GLY A 152 16.65 1.55 -0.26
C GLY A 152 16.23 2.72 -1.15
N ASP A 153 15.01 3.16 -0.91
CA ASP A 153 14.43 4.33 -1.55
C ASP A 153 15.09 5.62 -1.04
N LYS A 154 14.87 6.73 -1.74
CA LYS A 154 15.02 8.04 -1.10
C LYS A 154 13.74 8.42 -0.39
N TYR A 155 13.85 8.91 0.82
CA TYR A 155 12.75 9.57 1.51
C TYR A 155 12.76 11.05 1.16
N TYR A 156 11.70 11.51 0.52
CA TYR A 156 11.51 12.88 0.08
C TYR A 156 10.70 13.61 1.14
N PHE A 157 11.40 14.24 2.09
CA PHE A 157 10.74 14.88 3.21
C PHE A 157 9.76 15.97 2.76
N HIS A 158 8.54 15.89 3.28
CA HIS A 158 7.53 16.94 3.21
C HIS A 158 6.63 16.90 4.43
N GLY A 159 5.93 18.00 4.70
CA GLY A 159 4.85 18.04 5.69
C GLY A 159 3.56 17.43 5.15
N VAL A 160 2.62 17.15 6.05
CA VAL A 160 1.28 16.62 5.73
C VAL A 160 0.54 17.49 4.71
N GLY A 161 0.67 18.83 4.80
CA GLY A 161 0.01 19.78 3.91
C GLY A 161 0.73 20.06 2.59
N ALA A 162 1.85 19.40 2.28
CA ALA A 162 2.63 19.69 1.08
C ALA A 162 1.91 19.29 -0.22
N TYR A 163 0.98 18.34 -0.12
CA TYR A 163 0.08 17.92 -1.17
C TYR A 163 -1.33 18.38 -0.81
N ALA A 164 -2.08 18.85 -1.81
CA ALA A 164 -3.51 19.02 -1.61
C ALA A 164 -4.13 17.65 -1.28
N PHE A 165 -4.99 17.61 -0.27
CA PHE A 165 -5.66 16.36 0.12
C PHE A 165 -6.46 15.79 -1.06
N GLY A 166 -6.27 14.51 -1.41
CA GLY A 166 -6.81 13.92 -2.65
C GLY A 166 -5.87 14.00 -3.87
N HIS A 167 -4.64 14.52 -3.70
CA HIS A 167 -3.68 14.71 -4.78
C HIS A 167 -2.36 13.95 -4.58
N LEU A 168 -2.40 12.74 -4.02
CA LEU A 168 -1.21 11.86 -3.90
C LEU A 168 -0.50 11.65 -5.26
N HIS A 169 -1.27 11.58 -6.35
CA HIS A 169 -0.76 11.41 -7.71
C HIS A 169 0.04 12.60 -8.25
N ALA A 170 -0.05 13.78 -7.62
CA ALA A 170 0.60 14.98 -8.10
C ALA A 170 2.12 14.82 -8.00
N TYR A 171 2.83 15.27 -9.02
CA TYR A 171 4.28 15.29 -8.99
C TYR A 171 4.85 16.57 -9.57
N ASN A 172 6.08 16.89 -9.14
CA ASN A 172 6.85 18.01 -9.63
C ASN A 172 8.33 17.70 -9.38
N THR A 173 9.16 17.75 -10.43
CA THR A 173 10.60 17.48 -10.35
C THR A 173 11.43 18.75 -10.18
N ASN A 174 10.80 19.94 -10.14
CA ASN A 174 11.48 21.18 -9.81
C ASN A 174 12.04 21.11 -8.39
N PRO A 175 13.36 21.26 -8.18
CA PRO A 175 13.97 21.17 -6.84
C PRO A 175 13.36 22.16 -5.82
N ALA A 176 12.85 23.31 -6.26
CA ALA A 176 12.23 24.29 -5.39
C ALA A 176 10.80 23.93 -4.97
N GLN A 177 10.18 22.94 -5.61
CA GLN A 177 8.79 22.52 -5.42
C GLN A 177 8.65 21.00 -5.56
N LEU A 178 9.67 20.25 -5.15
CA LEU A 178 9.76 18.82 -5.39
C LEU A 178 8.56 18.12 -4.74
N ARG A 179 7.74 17.48 -5.56
CA ARG A 179 6.61 16.64 -5.16
C ARG A 179 6.84 15.28 -5.78
N PHE A 180 7.32 14.34 -4.97
CA PHE A 180 7.47 12.97 -5.37
C PHE A 180 7.50 12.09 -4.11
N HIS A 181 6.88 10.92 -4.19
CA HIS A 181 7.03 9.87 -3.20
C HIS A 181 7.79 8.70 -3.82
N SER A 182 8.60 8.02 -3.03
CA SER A 182 9.11 6.71 -3.37
C SER A 182 8.14 5.60 -2.91
N PRO A 183 8.19 4.38 -3.50
CA PRO A 183 7.29 3.28 -3.12
C PRO A 183 7.23 3.01 -1.61
N TYR A 184 8.37 2.88 -0.93
CA TYR A 184 8.40 2.68 0.52
C TYR A 184 7.91 3.89 1.30
N GLN A 185 8.03 5.10 0.74
CA GLN A 185 7.50 6.31 1.39
C GLN A 185 5.98 6.30 1.41
N VAL A 186 5.31 5.99 0.29
CA VAL A 186 3.85 5.90 0.24
C VAL A 186 3.33 4.79 1.18
N GLU A 187 4.06 3.66 1.24
CA GLU A 187 3.75 2.59 2.19
C GLU A 187 3.90 3.03 3.65
N ALA A 188 4.98 3.72 4.01
CA ALA A 188 5.22 4.20 5.36
C ALA A 188 4.18 5.27 5.79
N GLU A 189 3.79 6.15 4.87
CA GLU A 189 2.74 7.16 5.09
C GLU A 189 1.37 6.50 5.27
N PHE A 190 1.03 5.48 4.47
CA PHE A 190 -0.16 4.66 4.67
C PHE A 190 -0.17 3.98 6.05
N PHE A 191 0.97 3.43 6.48
CA PHE A 191 1.08 2.86 7.82
C PHE A 191 0.91 3.90 8.93
N ALA A 192 1.39 5.13 8.74
CA ALA A 192 1.18 6.19 9.71
C ALA A 192 -0.32 6.53 9.83
N ASP A 193 -1.01 6.70 8.70
CA ASP A 193 -2.46 6.96 8.66
C ASP A 193 -3.25 5.82 9.30
N LEU A 194 -2.90 4.58 8.96
CA LEU A 194 -3.54 3.40 9.55
C LEU A 194 -3.27 3.30 11.06
N ALA A 195 -2.06 3.61 11.53
CA ALA A 195 -1.70 3.49 12.94
C ALA A 195 -2.38 4.54 13.84
N GLU A 196 -2.61 5.74 13.32
CA GLU A 196 -2.98 6.91 14.11
C GLU A 196 -4.41 7.40 13.85
N LEU A 197 -4.94 7.15 12.66
CA LEU A 197 -6.16 7.78 12.13
C LEU A 197 -7.18 6.75 11.61
N SER A 198 -6.94 5.46 11.91
CA SER A 198 -7.92 4.41 11.65
C SER A 198 -9.25 4.66 12.36
N ARG A 199 -10.33 4.24 11.71
CA ARG A 199 -11.67 4.17 12.29
C ARG A 199 -11.67 3.27 13.53
N PRO A 200 -12.54 3.55 14.53
CA PRO A 200 -12.59 2.78 15.77
C PRO A 200 -12.85 1.27 15.60
N GLN A 201 -13.41 0.85 14.46
CA GLN A 201 -13.69 -0.57 14.19
C GLN A 201 -12.46 -1.36 13.75
N VAL A 202 -11.36 -0.69 13.38
CA VAL A 202 -10.11 -1.34 13.02
C VAL A 202 -9.50 -1.93 14.29
N PRO A 203 -9.20 -3.25 14.35
CA PRO A 203 -8.63 -3.85 15.53
C PRO A 203 -7.30 -3.22 15.93
N THR A 204 -7.07 -3.01 17.24
CA THR A 204 -5.83 -2.41 17.76
C THR A 204 -4.56 -3.14 17.31
N ILE A 205 -4.62 -4.46 17.13
CA ILE A 205 -3.47 -5.21 16.62
C ILE A 205 -3.05 -4.74 15.21
N VAL A 206 -4.00 -4.33 14.36
CA VAL A 206 -3.71 -3.81 13.02
C VAL A 206 -2.99 -2.47 13.09
N THR A 207 -3.43 -1.57 13.98
CA THR A 207 -2.80 -0.25 14.14
C THR A 207 -1.43 -0.34 14.79
N GLN A 208 -1.25 -1.26 15.74
CA GLN A 208 0.05 -1.57 16.35
C GLN A 208 1.04 -2.17 15.36
N THR A 209 0.61 -3.14 14.54
CA THR A 209 1.48 -3.74 13.52
C THR A 209 1.82 -2.74 12.42
N ALA A 210 0.87 -1.89 12.01
CA ALA A 210 1.14 -0.78 11.08
C ALA A 210 2.23 0.16 11.63
N ARG A 211 2.10 0.63 12.88
CA ARG A 211 3.13 1.47 13.52
C ARG A 211 4.49 0.78 13.57
N SER A 212 4.53 -0.46 14.03
CA SER A 212 5.77 -1.22 14.18
C SER A 212 6.46 -1.43 12.82
N HIS A 213 5.71 -1.81 11.79
CA HIS A 213 6.28 -2.09 10.47
C HIS A 213 6.69 -0.80 9.75
N GLY A 214 5.86 0.25 9.80
CA GLY A 214 6.22 1.52 9.21
C GLY A 214 7.47 2.12 9.85
N ASN A 215 7.66 1.99 11.17
CA ASN A 215 8.92 2.40 11.80
C ASN A 215 10.13 1.53 11.41
N ILE A 216 9.94 0.23 11.12
CA ILE A 216 11.00 -0.62 10.55
C ILE A 216 11.36 -0.14 9.13
N LEU A 217 10.37 0.18 8.29
CA LEU A 217 10.61 0.73 6.95
C LEU A 217 11.33 2.08 7.02
N LEU A 218 10.83 3.04 7.79
CA LEU A 218 11.44 4.35 7.97
C LEU A 218 12.88 4.29 8.50
N ALA A 219 13.26 3.21 9.17
CA ALA A 219 14.61 3.02 9.70
C ALA A 219 15.58 2.34 8.73
N ASN A 220 15.08 1.49 7.82
CA ASN A 220 15.94 0.56 7.06
C ASN A 220 15.68 0.55 5.55
N ALA A 221 14.55 1.07 5.08
CA ALA A 221 14.17 1.02 3.67
C ALA A 221 14.61 2.25 2.87
N PHE A 222 15.33 3.19 3.48
CA PHE A 222 15.77 4.44 2.85
C PHE A 222 17.28 4.64 2.92
N VAL A 223 17.88 5.17 1.84
CA VAL A 223 19.32 5.48 1.77
C VAL A 223 19.70 6.77 2.50
N ASN A 224 18.73 7.64 2.78
CA ASN A 224 18.91 8.84 3.57
C ASN A 224 18.18 8.72 4.91
N THR A 225 18.69 9.42 5.92
CA THR A 225 18.08 9.46 7.25
C THR A 225 16.66 10.01 7.16
N VAL A 226 15.72 9.29 7.77
CA VAL A 226 14.35 9.76 8.01
C VAL A 226 14.20 10.16 9.47
N ALA A 227 13.95 11.45 9.71
CA ALA A 227 13.82 12.00 11.06
C ALA A 227 12.46 11.71 11.71
N TYR A 228 11.42 11.47 10.92
CA TYR A 228 10.07 11.18 11.38
C TYR A 228 9.93 9.70 11.82
N ARG A 229 9.21 9.47 12.92
CA ARG A 229 8.71 8.14 13.32
C ARG A 229 7.21 8.19 13.51
N ILE A 230 6.55 7.07 13.20
CA ILE A 230 5.11 6.89 13.44
C ILE A 230 4.88 6.86 14.95
N GLY A 231 4.01 7.74 15.43
CA GLY A 231 3.82 8.08 16.84
C GLY A 231 4.36 9.45 17.24
N ASP A 232 5.30 10.02 16.48
CA ASP A 232 5.76 11.40 16.67
C ASP A 232 4.73 12.39 16.13
N PRO A 233 4.74 13.65 16.60
CA PRO A 233 3.99 14.72 15.93
C PRO A 233 4.33 14.77 14.44
N ARG A 234 3.30 14.76 13.60
CA ARG A 234 3.48 14.81 12.14
C ARG A 234 4.10 16.15 11.71
N PRO A 235 5.05 16.13 10.76
CA PRO A 235 5.61 17.36 10.22
C PRO A 235 4.56 18.12 9.40
N TRP A 236 4.58 19.44 9.50
CA TRP A 236 3.70 20.35 8.78
C TRP A 236 4.51 21.35 7.95
#